data_AF-A0A2W4I7B3-F1
#
_entry.id   AF-A0A2W4I7B3-F1
#
_cell.length_a   1.000
_cell.length_b   1.000
_cell.length_c   1.000
_cell.angle_alpha   90.00
_cell.angle_beta   90.00
_cell.angle_gamma   90.00
#
_symmetry.space_group_name_H-M   'P 1'
#
loop_
_entity.id
_entity.type
_entity.pdbx_description
1 polymer ?
#
loop_
_entity_poly.entity_id
_entity_poly.type
_entity_poly.pdbx_seq_one_letter_code
_entity_poly.pdbx_strand_id
1 'polypeptide(L)'
;MHKNWLGDYIKAGKTPNAHEILDALSLHESPRIRRRVAENESTPEWILKRLAVDNDPEVRLAVGTNRAAPLEIVLSLVRDPDPTVRHGLAEDPYISMGVLTRLAQDENPYVSCRAQKTLASFYNRLAKEKAKGNIVAFPMVASGVDCMAT
;
A
#
# COMPACT_ATOMS: atom_id res chain seq x y z
N MET A 1 14.16 28.37 13.85
CA MET A 1 15.39 27.57 13.64
C MET A 1 15.20 26.76 12.37
N HIS A 2 16.03 26.98 11.35
CA HIS A 2 15.94 26.27 10.07
C HIS A 2 16.29 24.79 10.31
N LYS A 3 15.26 23.97 10.52
CA LYS A 3 15.38 22.52 10.67
C LYS A 3 16.00 21.96 9.38
N ASN A 4 17.01 21.12 9.52
CA ASN A 4 17.70 20.45 8.41
C ASN A 4 16.80 19.36 7.81
N TRP A 5 15.67 19.78 7.24
CA TRP A 5 14.63 18.92 6.68
C TRP A 5 15.19 17.97 5.62
N LEU A 6 16.16 18.45 4.83
CA LEU A 6 16.79 17.67 3.77
C LEU A 6 17.65 16.55 4.36
N GLY A 7 18.41 16.84 5.43
CA GLY A 7 19.17 15.83 6.14
C GLY A 7 18.29 14.74 6.75
N ASP A 8 17.18 15.14 7.37
CA ASP A 8 16.25 14.20 8.01
C ASP A 8 15.50 13.34 6.98
N TYR A 9 15.11 13.94 5.83
CA TYR A 9 14.54 13.20 4.71
C TYR A 9 15.51 12.16 4.13
N ILE A 10 16.79 12.53 3.95
CA ILE A 10 17.82 11.60 3.45
C ILE A 10 18.01 10.43 4.43
N LYS A 11 18.05 10.71 5.74
CA LYS A 11 18.18 9.67 6.78
C LYS A 11 17.01 8.71 6.76
N ALA A 12 15.77 9.21 6.66
CA ALA A 12 14.56 8.39 6.63
C ALA A 12 14.57 7.34 5.51
N GLY A 13 15.20 7.63 4.36
CA GLY A 13 15.20 6.73 3.21
C GLY A 13 16.45 5.85 3.00
N LYS A 14 17.55 6.04 3.75
CA LYS A 14 18.84 5.36 3.50
C LYS A 14 19.42 4.61 4.70
N THR A 15 18.69 4.48 5.80
CA THR A 15 19.23 3.93 7.05
C THR A 15 18.70 2.51 7.32
N PRO A 16 19.36 1.45 6.82
CA PRO A 16 18.86 0.09 7.00
C PRO A 16 18.94 -0.41 8.46
N ASN A 17 19.85 0.12 9.30
CA ASN A 17 20.12 -0.42 10.64
C ASN A 17 20.09 0.61 11.79
N ALA A 18 19.39 1.73 11.64
CA ALA A 18 19.24 2.70 12.75
C ALA A 18 17.77 2.84 13.14
N HIS A 19 17.21 1.79 13.75
CA HIS A 19 15.82 1.78 14.21
C HIS A 19 15.52 2.97 15.14
N GLU A 20 16.50 3.43 15.93
CA GLU A 20 16.40 4.64 16.76
C GLU A 20 16.18 5.93 15.93
N ILE A 21 16.86 6.05 14.78
CA ILE A 21 16.70 7.21 13.89
C ILE A 21 15.33 7.16 13.22
N LEU A 22 14.92 5.99 12.71
CA LEU A 22 13.59 5.84 12.11
C LEU A 22 12.47 6.07 13.13
N ASP A 23 12.67 5.66 14.38
CA ASP A 23 11.74 5.92 15.47
C ASP A 23 11.55 7.42 15.70
N ALA A 24 12.65 8.15 15.91
CA ALA A 24 12.61 9.59 16.08
C ALA A 24 11.98 10.32 14.87
N LEU A 25 12.35 9.91 13.64
CA LEU A 25 11.82 10.52 12.41
C LEU A 25 10.35 10.19 12.16
N SER A 26 9.86 9.06 12.63
CA SER A 26 8.43 8.72 12.54
C SER A 26 7.54 9.58 13.44
N LEU A 27 8.11 10.31 14.40
CA LEU A 27 7.43 11.29 15.24
C LEU A 27 7.65 12.73 14.77
N HIS A 28 8.32 12.91 13.62
CA HIS A 28 8.66 14.23 13.11
C HIS A 28 7.40 15.03 12.73
N GLU A 29 7.36 16.34 13.01
CA GLU A 29 6.19 17.20 12.75
C GLU A 29 5.76 17.21 11.27
N SER A 30 6.74 17.16 10.37
CA SER A 30 6.53 17.15 8.92
C SER A 30 6.02 15.79 8.44
N PRO A 31 4.80 15.70 7.87
CA PRO A 31 4.27 14.47 7.32
C PRO A 31 5.13 13.93 6.17
N ARG A 32 5.83 14.80 5.42
CA ARG A 32 6.76 14.37 4.37
C ARG A 32 7.89 13.49 4.89
N ILE A 33 8.38 13.76 6.10
CA ILE A 33 9.45 12.97 6.72
C ILE A 33 8.86 11.65 7.25
N ARG A 34 7.71 11.70 7.91
CA ARG A 34 7.02 10.47 8.37
C ARG A 34 6.65 9.55 7.21
N ARG A 35 6.16 10.11 6.10
CA ARG A 35 5.90 9.39 4.84
C ARG A 35 7.18 8.73 4.33
N ARG A 36 8.30 9.44 4.36
CA ARG A 36 9.59 8.89 3.93
C ARG A 36 10.05 7.72 4.81
N VAL A 37 9.74 7.74 6.11
CA VAL A 37 9.95 6.59 7.00
C VAL A 37 9.02 5.44 6.62
N ALA A 38 7.74 5.71 6.36
CA ALA A 38 6.78 4.70 5.93
C ALA A 38 7.14 4.06 4.57
N GLU A 39 7.75 4.80 3.64
CA GLU A 39 8.22 4.29 2.34
C GLU A 39 9.46 3.38 2.45
N ASN A 40 10.20 3.44 3.57
CA ASN A 40 11.45 2.69 3.73
C ASN A 40 11.15 1.22 4.09
N GLU A 41 11.58 0.28 3.23
CA GLU A 41 11.38 -1.17 3.41
C GLU A 41 12.17 -1.75 4.60
N SER A 42 13.14 -1.01 5.14
CA SER A 42 13.86 -1.39 6.37
C SER A 42 13.16 -0.90 7.65
N THR A 43 12.01 -0.21 7.54
CA THR A 43 11.27 0.30 8.68
C THR A 43 10.66 -0.85 9.49
N PRO A 44 10.98 -0.97 10.79
CA PRO A 44 10.42 -2.01 11.65
C PRO A 44 8.89 -2.00 11.70
N GLU A 45 8.32 -3.19 11.86
CA GLU A 45 6.88 -3.40 11.98
C GLU A 45 6.22 -2.47 13.02
N TRP A 46 6.82 -2.30 14.20
CA TRP A 46 6.23 -1.47 15.26
C TRP A 46 6.17 0.02 14.89
N ILE A 47 7.10 0.51 14.07
CA ILE A 47 7.05 1.87 13.50
C ILE A 47 5.95 1.93 12.44
N LEU A 48 5.86 0.93 11.57
CA LEU A 48 4.79 0.85 10.57
C LEU A 48 3.40 0.79 11.22
N LYS A 49 3.24 0.07 12.35
CA LYS A 49 1.98 0.04 13.12
C LYS A 49 1.58 1.42 13.62
N ARG A 50 2.54 2.22 14.11
CA ARG A 50 2.29 3.61 14.52
C ARG A 50 1.90 4.49 13.33
N LEU A 51 2.63 4.38 12.21
CA LEU A 51 2.37 5.19 11.01
C LEU A 51 1.08 4.78 10.28
N ALA A 52 0.58 3.56 10.48
CA ALA A 52 -0.69 3.10 9.91
C ALA A 52 -1.91 3.86 10.47
N VAL A 53 -1.77 4.53 11.61
CA VAL A 53 -2.80 5.39 12.22
C VAL A 53 -2.40 6.87 12.22
N ASP A 54 -1.44 7.26 11.37
CA ASP A 54 -1.01 8.65 11.24
C ASP A 54 -2.18 9.56 10.82
N ASN A 55 -2.20 10.79 11.31
CA ASN A 55 -3.23 11.77 10.95
C ASN A 55 -3.18 12.13 9.45
N ASP A 56 -2.02 12.01 8.81
CA ASP A 56 -1.83 12.30 7.40
C ASP A 56 -2.14 11.07 6.51
N PRO A 57 -3.10 11.16 5.58
CA PRO A 57 -3.47 10.04 4.72
C PRO A 57 -2.37 9.60 3.76
N GLU A 58 -1.44 10.47 3.33
CA GLU A 58 -0.33 10.05 2.48
C GLU A 58 0.67 9.19 3.24
N VAL A 59 0.82 9.41 4.56
CA VAL A 59 1.66 8.58 5.42
C VAL A 59 1.04 7.19 5.57
N ARG A 60 -0.27 7.10 5.84
CA ARG A 60 -1.02 5.82 5.90
C ARG A 60 -0.96 5.09 4.55
N LEU A 61 -1.14 5.87 3.48
CA LEU A 61 -0.69 5.68 2.10
C LEU A 61 0.55 4.78 1.96
N ALA A 62 1.66 5.40 2.33
CA ALA A 62 2.99 4.83 2.20
C ALA A 62 3.15 3.54 3.02
N VAL A 63 2.52 3.43 4.19
CA VAL A 63 2.57 2.18 4.98
C VAL A 63 1.93 1.03 4.22
N GLY A 64 0.74 1.21 3.66
CA GLY A 64 0.02 0.13 2.98
C GLY A 64 0.63 -0.30 1.64
N THR A 65 1.48 0.54 1.04
CA THR A 65 2.23 0.24 -0.20
C THR A 65 3.67 -0.19 0.05
N ASN A 66 4.13 -0.20 1.31
CA ASN A 66 5.46 -0.69 1.68
C ASN A 66 5.51 -2.23 1.57
N ARG A 67 6.51 -2.75 0.83
CA ARG A 67 6.70 -4.21 0.62
C ARG A 67 7.05 -5.00 1.87
N ALA A 68 7.62 -4.34 2.87
CA ALA A 68 7.94 -4.94 4.17
C ALA A 68 6.78 -4.84 5.17
N ALA A 69 5.68 -4.14 4.85
CA ALA A 69 4.54 -4.03 5.75
C ALA A 69 3.87 -5.40 5.95
N PRO A 70 3.69 -5.86 7.20
CA PRO A 70 2.94 -7.06 7.48
C PRO A 70 1.51 -6.97 6.94
N LEU A 71 0.99 -8.09 6.44
CA LEU A 71 -0.34 -8.17 5.85
C LEU A 71 -1.44 -7.66 6.80
N GLU A 72 -1.32 -7.90 8.10
CA GLU A 72 -2.28 -7.41 9.10
C GLU A 72 -2.40 -5.88 9.09
N ILE A 73 -1.27 -5.17 8.96
CA ILE A 73 -1.26 -3.71 8.87
C ILE A 73 -1.96 -3.27 7.59
N VAL A 74 -1.60 -3.87 6.44
CA VAL A 74 -2.24 -3.55 5.15
C VAL A 74 -3.76 -3.80 5.21
N LEU A 75 -4.20 -4.89 5.85
CA LEU A 75 -5.61 -5.22 6.00
C LEU A 75 -6.39 -4.21 6.87
N SER A 76 -5.73 -3.56 7.83
CA SER A 76 -6.35 -2.46 8.59
C SER A 76 -6.63 -1.25 7.67
N LEU A 77 -5.70 -0.95 6.75
CA LEU A 77 -5.80 0.17 5.80
C LEU A 77 -6.81 -0.08 4.65
N VAL A 78 -7.19 -1.33 4.40
CA VAL A 78 -8.33 -1.64 3.50
C VAL A 78 -9.64 -1.06 4.02
N ARG A 79 -9.74 -0.78 5.32
CA ARG A 79 -10.90 -0.13 5.95
C ARG A 79 -10.58 1.30 6.39
N ASP A 80 -9.53 1.90 5.85
CA ASP A 80 -9.15 3.28 6.19
C ASP A 80 -10.36 4.21 5.98
N PRO A 81 -10.68 5.12 6.92
CA PRO A 81 -11.81 6.02 6.76
C PRO A 81 -11.66 6.95 5.54
N ASP A 82 -10.43 7.22 5.10
CA ASP A 82 -10.16 8.06 3.94
C ASP A 82 -10.20 7.22 2.64
N PRO A 83 -11.17 7.46 1.73
CA PRO A 83 -11.25 6.73 0.48
C PRO A 83 -10.04 6.97 -0.45
N THR A 84 -9.26 8.06 -0.26
CA THR A 84 -8.04 8.29 -1.04
C THR A 84 -6.94 7.29 -0.68
N VAL A 85 -6.84 6.89 0.58
CA VAL A 85 -5.94 5.82 1.04
C VAL A 85 -6.37 4.50 0.41
N ARG A 86 -7.65 4.14 0.53
CA ARG A 86 -8.18 2.89 -0.03
C ARG A 86 -8.02 2.83 -1.55
N HIS A 87 -8.27 3.94 -2.24
CA HIS A 87 -8.06 4.07 -3.69
C HIS A 87 -6.58 3.89 -4.06
N GLY A 88 -5.65 4.52 -3.34
CA GLY A 88 -4.23 4.37 -3.60
C GLY A 88 -3.74 2.93 -3.40
N LEU A 89 -4.28 2.20 -2.40
CA LEU A 89 -4.01 0.76 -2.25
C LEU A 89 -4.52 -0.03 -3.46
N ALA A 90 -5.70 0.33 -3.98
CA ALA A 90 -6.25 -0.29 -5.17
C ALA A 90 -5.44 0.01 -6.45
N GLU A 91 -4.62 1.07 -6.45
CA GLU A 91 -3.73 1.43 -7.56
C GLU A 91 -2.40 0.66 -7.55
N ASP A 92 -1.96 0.10 -6.43
CA ASP A 92 -0.67 -0.60 -6.35
C ASP A 92 -0.70 -1.92 -7.15
N PRO A 93 0.05 -2.04 -8.26
CA PRO A 93 0.05 -3.21 -9.14
C PRO A 93 0.80 -4.42 -8.56
N TYR A 94 1.30 -4.32 -7.33
CA TYR A 94 2.02 -5.37 -6.64
C TYR A 94 1.39 -5.72 -5.28
N ILE A 95 0.31 -5.04 -4.88
CA ILE A 95 -0.44 -5.42 -3.69
C ILE A 95 -1.06 -6.81 -3.89
N SER A 96 -1.29 -7.52 -2.79
CA SER A 96 -1.82 -8.89 -2.89
C SER A 96 -3.21 -8.92 -3.53
N MET A 97 -3.48 -9.95 -4.34
CA MET A 97 -4.81 -10.15 -4.95
C MET A 97 -5.91 -10.23 -3.88
N GLY A 98 -5.63 -10.84 -2.71
CA GLY A 98 -6.58 -10.92 -1.61
C GLY A 98 -6.99 -9.56 -1.05
N VAL A 99 -6.08 -8.57 -1.05
CA VAL A 99 -6.40 -7.18 -0.71
C VAL A 99 -7.25 -6.54 -1.79
N LEU A 100 -6.88 -6.69 -3.08
CA LEU A 100 -7.67 -6.16 -4.19
C LEU A 100 -9.09 -6.72 -4.24
N THR A 101 -9.29 -8.01 -3.93
CA THR A 101 -10.62 -8.62 -3.86
C THR A 101 -11.49 -7.96 -2.81
N ARG A 102 -10.92 -7.54 -1.66
CA ARG A 102 -11.66 -6.80 -0.63
C ARG A 102 -11.98 -5.39 -1.09
N LEU A 103 -11.01 -4.68 -1.66
CA LEU A 103 -11.21 -3.33 -2.19
C LEU A 103 -12.17 -3.29 -3.38
N ALA A 104 -12.30 -4.38 -4.15
CA ALA A 104 -13.28 -4.51 -5.22
C ALA A 104 -14.74 -4.54 -4.71
N GLN A 105 -14.94 -4.75 -3.39
CA GLN A 105 -16.22 -4.70 -2.70
C GLN A 105 -16.41 -3.41 -1.89
N ASP A 106 -15.53 -2.42 -2.06
CA ASP A 106 -15.62 -1.14 -1.36
C ASP A 106 -16.92 -0.40 -1.67
N GLU A 107 -17.49 0.26 -0.67
CA GLU A 107 -18.69 1.08 -0.80
C GLU A 107 -18.47 2.30 -1.71
N ASN A 108 -17.24 2.79 -1.81
CA ASN A 108 -16.89 3.88 -2.69
C ASN A 108 -16.70 3.35 -4.13
N PRO A 109 -17.53 3.79 -5.11
CA PRO A 109 -17.47 3.28 -6.48
C PRO A 109 -16.12 3.51 -7.18
N TYR A 110 -15.40 4.58 -6.83
CA TYR A 110 -14.09 4.86 -7.41
C TYR A 110 -13.04 3.86 -6.92
N VAL A 111 -13.08 3.52 -5.63
CA VAL A 111 -12.18 2.52 -5.02
C VAL A 111 -12.45 1.15 -5.62
N SER A 112 -13.72 0.71 -5.65
CA SER A 112 -14.08 -0.62 -6.16
C SER A 112 -13.79 -0.76 -7.66
N CYS A 113 -14.13 0.23 -8.48
CA CYS A 113 -13.80 0.26 -9.91
C CYS A 113 -12.28 0.19 -10.14
N ARG A 114 -11.48 0.95 -9.38
CA ARG A 114 -10.02 0.90 -9.49
C ARG A 114 -9.49 -0.49 -9.14
N ALA A 115 -9.92 -1.06 -8.02
CA ALA A 115 -9.47 -2.36 -7.55
C ALA A 115 -9.79 -3.48 -8.56
N GLN A 116 -10.99 -3.45 -9.16
CA GLN A 116 -11.38 -4.38 -10.22
C GLN A 116 -10.48 -4.29 -11.46
N LYS A 117 -10.15 -3.07 -11.90
CA LYS A 117 -9.23 -2.84 -13.03
C LYS A 117 -7.83 -3.38 -12.74
N THR A 118 -7.31 -3.10 -11.55
CA THR A 118 -6.01 -3.62 -11.12
C THR A 118 -6.02 -5.14 -11.06
N LEU A 119 -7.05 -5.75 -10.46
CA LEU A 119 -7.23 -7.20 -10.39
C LEU A 119 -7.32 -7.86 -11.78
N ALA A 120 -8.04 -7.24 -12.72
CA ALA A 120 -8.09 -7.70 -14.11
C ALA A 120 -6.69 -7.70 -14.76
N SER A 121 -5.86 -6.69 -14.48
CA SER A 121 -4.47 -6.64 -14.97
C SER A 121 -3.61 -7.79 -14.42
N PHE A 122 -3.81 -8.20 -13.16
CA PHE A 122 -3.17 -9.36 -12.56
C PHE A 122 -3.56 -10.65 -13.28
N TYR A 123 -4.85 -10.89 -13.49
CA TYR A 123 -5.33 -12.09 -14.19
C TYR A 123 -4.83 -12.14 -15.63
N ASN A 124 -4.80 -11.00 -16.33
CA ASN A 124 -4.23 -10.90 -17.67
C ASN A 124 -2.74 -11.24 -17.71
N ARG A 125 -1.96 -10.80 -16.72
CA ARG A 125 -0.54 -11.17 -16.58
C ARG A 125 -0.39 -12.68 -16.35
N LEU A 126 -1.18 -13.26 -15.44
CA LEU A 126 -1.15 -14.69 -15.17
C LEU A 126 -1.54 -15.54 -16.39
N ALA A 127 -2.55 -15.12 -17.16
CA ALA A 127 -2.96 -15.80 -18.39
C ALA A 127 -1.83 -15.79 -19.44
N LYS A 128 -1.13 -14.66 -19.60
CA LYS A 128 0.03 -14.56 -20.50
C LYS A 128 1.17 -15.48 -20.08
N GLU A 129 1.49 -15.55 -18.80
CA GLU A 129 2.54 -16.45 -18.30
C GLU A 129 2.16 -17.93 -18.42
N LYS A 130 0.88 -18.29 -18.22
CA LYS A 130 0.38 -19.64 -18.52
C LYS A 130 0.51 -19.98 -20.01
N ALA A 131 0.15 -19.06 -20.90
CA ALA A 131 0.28 -19.27 -22.35
C ALA A 131 1.73 -19.44 -22.82
N LYS A 132 2.70 -18.88 -22.08
CA LYS A 132 4.14 -19.09 -22.30
C LYS A 132 4.66 -20.42 -21.73
N GLY A 133 3.81 -21.21 -21.06
CA GLY A 133 4.19 -22.48 -20.43
C GLY A 133 4.87 -22.34 -19.06
N ASN A 134 4.82 -21.16 -18.42
CA ASN A 134 5.59 -20.87 -17.20
C ASN A 134 4.86 -21.19 -15.88
N ILE A 135 3.59 -21.61 -15.87
CA ILE A 135 2.84 -21.82 -14.61
C ILE A 135 1.82 -22.98 -14.70
N VAL A 136 1.84 -23.90 -13.71
CA VAL A 136 0.78 -24.91 -13.44
C VAL A 136 -0.38 -24.30 -12.64
N ALA A 137 -1.62 -24.65 -12.98
CA ALA A 137 -2.84 -23.90 -12.64
C ALA A 137 -3.27 -23.91 -11.16
N PHE A 138 -3.80 -22.77 -10.68
CA PHE A 138 -4.77 -22.66 -9.57
C PHE A 138 -6.14 -22.21 -10.11
N PRO A 139 -7.27 -22.60 -9.48
CA PRO A 139 -8.60 -22.37 -10.01
C PRO A 139 -8.99 -20.89 -9.94
N MET A 140 -9.57 -20.37 -11.03
CA MET A 140 -10.19 -19.04 -11.07
C MET A 140 -11.40 -19.03 -10.12
N VAL A 141 -11.44 -18.07 -9.20
CA VAL A 141 -12.70 -17.70 -8.57
C VAL A 141 -13.45 -16.81 -9.55
N ALA A 142 -14.54 -17.34 -10.10
CA ALA A 142 -15.47 -16.57 -10.91
C ALA A 142 -16.25 -15.61 -9.99
N SER A 143 -15.90 -14.33 -10.00
CA SER A 143 -16.81 -13.28 -9.56
C SER A 143 -17.02 -12.35 -10.75
N GLY A 144 -18.15 -12.56 -11.44
CA GLY A 144 -18.63 -11.66 -12.47
C GLY A 144 -18.87 -10.28 -11.87
N VAL A 145 -18.28 -9.28 -12.50
CA VAL A 145 -18.69 -7.88 -12.37
C VAL A 145 -18.60 -7.26 -13.76
N ASP A 146 -19.72 -7.32 -14.47
CA ASP A 146 -20.01 -6.38 -15.54
C ASP A 146 -20.18 -5.00 -14.89
N CYS A 147 -19.14 -4.18 -14.96
CA CYS A 147 -19.25 -2.75 -14.72
C CYS A 147 -19.21 -2.04 -16.08
N MET A 148 -20.33 -2.11 -16.80
CA MET A 148 -20.65 -1.22 -17.92
C MET A 148 -21.65 -0.17 -17.41
N ALA A 149 -21.24 1.10 -17.54
CA ALA A 149 -22.05 2.29 -17.76
C ALA A 149 -23.37 2.48 -16.98
N THR A 150 -23.42 3.53 -16.16
CA THR A 150 -24.41 4.62 -16.31
C THR A 150 -23.91 5.87 -15.61
#